data_AF-A0A8T6TE19-F1
#
_entry.id   AF-A0A8T6TE19-F1
#
_cell.length_a   1.000
_cell.length_b   1.000
_cell.length_c   1.000
_cell.angle_alpha   90.00
_cell.angle_beta   90.00
_cell.angle_gamma   90.00
#
_symmetry.space_group_name_H-M   'P 1'
#
loop_
_entity.id
_entity.type
_entity.pdbx_description
1 polymer ?
#
loop_
_entity_poly.entity_id
_entity_poly.type
_entity_poly.pdbx_seq_one_letter_code
_entity_poly.pdbx_strand_id
1 'polypeptide(L)'
;MGLPYRDLHVHTHHSHDVRDEASTMMNLARWGAEAGIAVGFADHLDARDFGKPGLWAREENIGGYLEEFDEVRGQYPETTLGIELEYFPDRPDLMDLTRSWLDRHRDDLDRVLGSAHFVFGDHAVTWHVHLR
;
A
#
# COMPACT_ATOMS: atom_id res chain seq x y z
N MET A 1 -23.59 -3.13 11.23
CA MET A 1 -23.71 -1.71 10.82
C MET A 1 -22.34 -1.31 10.31
N GLY A 2 -22.22 -0.79 9.09
CA GLY A 2 -20.93 -0.41 8.51
C GLY A 2 -20.28 0.76 9.25
N LEU A 3 -18.95 0.85 9.21
CA LEU A 3 -18.20 1.95 9.80
C LEU A 3 -18.44 3.24 8.97
N PRO A 4 -18.84 4.36 9.59
CA PRO A 4 -19.25 5.57 8.87
C PRO A 4 -18.07 6.37 8.29
N TYR A 5 -16.86 6.14 8.80
CA TYR A 5 -15.65 6.83 8.38
C TYR A 5 -14.64 5.85 7.79
N ARG A 6 -13.82 6.33 6.87
CA ARG A 6 -12.76 5.55 6.23
C ARG A 6 -11.47 6.34 6.19
N ASP A 7 -10.37 5.71 6.56
CA ASP A 7 -9.03 6.19 6.27
C ASP A 7 -8.46 5.27 5.19
N LEU A 8 -8.22 5.81 3.99
CA LEU A 8 -7.86 5.03 2.81
C LEU A 8 -6.37 5.15 2.47
N HIS A 9 -5.55 5.65 3.38
CA HIS A 9 -4.12 5.83 3.14
C HIS A 9 -3.33 5.58 4.42
N VAL A 10 -3.26 4.31 4.82
CA VAL A 10 -2.53 3.88 6.00
C VAL A 10 -1.35 2.99 5.62
N HIS A 11 -0.18 3.32 6.14
CA HIS A 11 1.05 2.56 5.99
C HIS A 11 1.21 1.55 7.12
N THR A 12 1.76 0.39 6.80
CA THR A 12 2.07 -0.69 7.73
C THR A 12 3.59 -0.83 7.88
N HIS A 13 4.03 -1.73 8.75
CA HIS A 13 5.44 -2.10 8.90
C HIS A 13 6.10 -2.61 7.59
N HIS A 14 5.33 -2.90 6.53
CA HIS A 14 5.86 -3.21 5.19
C HIS A 14 6.40 -1.97 4.46
N SER A 15 5.94 -0.77 4.83
CA SER A 15 6.45 0.48 4.27
C SER A 15 7.81 0.84 4.87
N HIS A 16 8.75 1.24 4.01
CA HIS A 16 10.16 1.47 4.37
C HIS A 16 10.39 2.64 5.36
N ASP A 17 9.41 3.51 5.53
CA ASP A 17 9.42 4.67 6.42
C ASP A 17 8.69 4.42 7.75
N VAL A 18 7.95 3.31 7.88
CA VAL A 18 7.33 2.87 9.12
C VAL A 18 8.34 2.09 9.95
N ARG A 19 8.71 2.67 11.10
CA ARG A 19 9.73 2.09 12.01
C ARG A 19 9.15 1.26 13.14
N ASP A 20 7.83 1.23 13.27
CA ASP A 20 7.13 0.58 14.35
C ASP A 20 6.62 -0.79 13.91
N GLU A 21 7.23 -1.86 14.45
CA GLU A 21 6.81 -3.25 14.22
C GLU A 21 5.38 -3.53 14.72
N ALA A 22 4.84 -2.71 15.61
CA ALA A 22 3.45 -2.85 16.04
C ALA A 22 2.44 -2.38 14.98
N SER A 23 2.87 -1.66 13.94
CA SER A 23 2.04 -1.18 12.84
C SER A 23 1.75 -2.29 11.80
N THR A 24 1.35 -3.47 12.27
CA THR A 24 0.84 -4.56 11.42
C THR A 24 -0.56 -4.24 10.89
N MET A 25 -0.97 -4.88 9.79
CA MET A 25 -2.32 -4.66 9.24
C MET A 25 -3.39 -4.98 10.28
N MET A 26 -3.20 -6.05 11.05
CA MET A 26 -4.12 -6.49 12.10
C MET A 26 -4.29 -5.46 13.21
N ASN A 27 -3.19 -4.89 13.71
CA ASN A 27 -3.26 -3.89 14.77
C ASN A 27 -3.91 -2.60 14.29
N LEU A 28 -3.55 -2.14 13.09
CA LEU A 28 -4.11 -0.93 12.49
C LEU A 28 -5.61 -1.10 12.22
N ALA A 29 -6.05 -2.24 11.67
CA ALA A 29 -7.46 -2.55 11.46
C ALA A 29 -8.24 -2.58 12.78
N ARG A 30 -7.68 -3.20 13.82
CA ARG A 30 -8.27 -3.24 15.16
C ARG A 30 -8.43 -1.83 15.74
N TRP A 31 -7.37 -1.01 15.72
CA TRP A 31 -7.42 0.36 16.24
C TRP A 31 -8.41 1.23 15.46
N GLY A 32 -8.47 1.08 14.14
CA GLY A 32 -9.47 1.74 13.31
C GLY A 32 -10.88 1.34 13.70
N ALA A 33 -11.15 0.05 13.86
CA ALA A 33 -12.46 -0.45 14.28
C ALA A 33 -12.87 0.07 15.67
N GLU A 34 -11.94 0.08 16.63
CA GLU A 34 -12.14 0.67 17.97
C GLU A 34 -12.48 2.18 17.89
N ALA A 35 -11.93 2.88 16.91
CA ALA A 35 -12.19 4.30 16.64
C ALA A 35 -13.41 4.56 15.72
N GLY A 36 -14.06 3.52 15.20
CA GLY A 36 -15.18 3.65 14.27
C GLY A 36 -14.78 4.01 12.82
N ILE A 37 -13.55 3.67 12.42
CA ILE A 37 -12.94 3.99 11.11
C ILE A 37 -12.58 2.69 10.40
N ALA A 38 -13.04 2.50 9.16
CA ALA A 38 -12.55 1.41 8.31
C ALA A 38 -11.19 1.81 7.70
N VAL A 39 -10.19 0.95 7.90
CA VAL A 39 -8.82 1.18 7.44
C VAL A 39 -8.61 0.63 6.04
N GLY A 40 -7.98 1.41 5.19
CA GLY A 40 -7.45 0.98 3.92
C GLY A 40 -5.93 1.11 3.90
N PHE A 41 -5.25 0.02 3.65
CA PHE A 41 -3.79 -0.02 3.53
C PHE A 41 -3.32 0.54 2.20
N ALA A 42 -2.15 1.17 2.20
CA ALA A 42 -1.55 1.81 1.02
C ALA A 42 -0.01 1.82 1.16
N ASP A 43 0.60 0.65 1.34
CA ASP A 43 2.05 0.58 1.53
C ASP A 43 2.84 1.08 0.32
N HIS A 44 4.03 1.64 0.57
CA HIS A 44 4.87 2.19 -0.47
C HIS A 44 5.38 1.10 -1.42
N LEU A 45 5.06 1.26 -2.72
CA LEU A 45 5.69 0.55 -3.81
C LEU A 45 6.65 1.48 -4.54
N ASP A 46 7.93 1.35 -4.21
CA ASP A 46 9.01 2.09 -4.85
C ASP A 46 9.83 1.17 -5.76
N ALA A 47 9.77 1.43 -7.07
CA ALA A 47 10.53 0.66 -8.06
C ALA A 47 12.05 0.72 -7.88
N ARG A 48 12.58 1.74 -7.19
CA ARG A 48 14.02 1.82 -6.83
C ARG A 48 14.43 0.67 -5.90
N ASP A 49 13.48 0.12 -5.17
CA ASP A 49 13.71 -0.85 -4.11
C ASP A 49 13.50 -2.30 -4.55
N PHE A 50 13.06 -2.56 -5.78
CA PHE A 50 12.75 -3.94 -6.24
C PHE A 50 13.95 -4.89 -6.15
N GLY A 51 15.18 -4.35 -6.22
CA GLY A 51 16.41 -5.11 -6.02
C GLY A 51 16.72 -5.48 -4.56
N LYS A 52 16.11 -4.81 -3.57
CA LYS A 52 16.41 -5.01 -2.15
C LYS A 52 15.88 -6.35 -1.65
N PRO A 53 16.71 -7.20 -1.01
CA PRO A 53 16.23 -8.41 -0.36
C PRO A 53 15.19 -8.09 0.72
N GLY A 54 14.16 -8.93 0.83
CA GLY A 54 13.14 -8.80 1.87
C GLY A 54 12.04 -7.76 1.59
N LEU A 55 12.09 -7.02 0.47
CA LEU A 55 10.97 -6.16 0.07
C LEU A 55 9.71 -7.00 -0.14
N TRP A 56 8.61 -6.64 0.51
CA TRP A 56 7.32 -7.33 0.44
C TRP A 56 6.81 -7.47 -1.00
N ALA A 57 7.05 -6.47 -1.85
CA ALA A 57 6.57 -6.44 -3.23
C ALA A 57 7.33 -7.37 -4.19
N ARG A 58 8.37 -8.08 -3.74
CA ARG A 58 9.04 -9.07 -4.59
C ARG A 58 8.19 -10.32 -4.75
N GLU A 59 8.30 -10.98 -5.89
CA GLU A 59 7.48 -12.17 -6.22
C GLU A 59 7.61 -13.29 -5.18
N GLU A 60 8.79 -13.45 -4.58
CA GLU A 60 9.00 -14.43 -3.50
C GLU A 60 8.36 -14.06 -2.14
N ASN A 61 7.98 -12.79 -1.94
CA ASN A 61 7.50 -12.27 -0.65
C ASN A 61 6.03 -11.81 -0.69
N ILE A 62 5.51 -11.43 -1.87
CA ILE A 62 4.17 -10.84 -2.03
C ILE A 62 3.06 -11.75 -1.51
N GLY A 63 3.23 -13.07 -1.60
CA GLY A 63 2.28 -14.04 -1.05
C GLY A 63 2.04 -13.82 0.45
N GLY A 64 3.09 -13.60 1.25
CA GLY A 64 2.95 -13.36 2.68
C GLY A 64 2.26 -12.03 3.00
N TYR A 65 2.49 -11.00 2.19
CA TYR A 65 1.81 -9.70 2.31
C TYR A 65 0.31 -9.81 2.05
N LEU A 66 -0.08 -10.55 1.00
CA LEU A 66 -1.49 -10.79 0.66
C LEU A 66 -2.18 -11.70 1.68
N GLU A 67 -1.49 -12.74 2.18
CA GLU A 67 -2.01 -13.61 3.23
C GLU A 67 -2.28 -12.84 4.53
N GLU A 68 -1.39 -11.94 4.96
CA GLU A 68 -1.62 -11.07 6.13
C GLU A 68 -2.91 -10.25 5.95
N PHE A 69 -3.12 -9.71 4.75
CA PHE A 69 -4.31 -8.92 4.49
C PHE A 69 -5.59 -9.76 4.45
N ASP A 70 -5.56 -10.97 3.87
CA ASP A 70 -6.71 -11.86 3.86
C ASP A 70 -7.17 -12.24 5.28
N GLU A 71 -6.22 -12.46 6.20
CA GLU A 71 -6.53 -12.67 7.62
C GLU A 71 -7.23 -11.46 8.25
N VAL A 72 -6.77 -10.25 7.93
CA VAL A 72 -7.37 -9.00 8.41
C VAL A 72 -8.75 -8.80 7.84
N ARG A 73 -8.93 -8.98 6.53
CA ARG A 73 -10.23 -8.84 5.85
C ARG A 73 -11.25 -9.84 6.38
N GLY A 74 -10.82 -11.04 6.79
CA GLY A 74 -11.67 -12.03 7.45
C GLY A 74 -12.26 -11.56 8.79
N GLN A 75 -11.53 -10.74 9.55
CA GLN A 75 -11.96 -10.21 10.85
C GLN A 75 -12.60 -8.80 10.74
N TYR A 76 -12.12 -7.99 9.80
CA TYR A 76 -12.51 -6.61 9.56
C TYR A 76 -12.88 -6.42 8.08
N PRO A 77 -14.06 -6.89 7.64
CA PRO A 77 -14.43 -6.96 6.21
C PRO A 77 -14.60 -5.61 5.51
N GLU A 78 -14.64 -4.51 6.27
CA GLU A 78 -14.70 -3.15 5.71
C GLU A 78 -13.32 -2.61 5.31
N THR A 79 -12.25 -3.34 5.63
CA THR A 79 -10.88 -2.97 5.26
C THR A 79 -10.62 -3.15 3.77
N THR A 80 -9.66 -2.39 3.25
CA THR A 80 -9.26 -2.43 1.83
C THR A 80 -7.75 -2.49 1.71
N LEU A 81 -7.26 -3.11 0.65
CA LEU A 81 -5.85 -3.14 0.29
C LEU A 81 -5.62 -2.35 -0.97
N GLY A 82 -4.72 -1.39 -0.87
CA GLY A 82 -4.11 -0.76 -2.02
C GLY A 82 -2.63 -0.60 -1.79
N ILE A 83 -2.01 0.08 -2.75
CA ILE A 83 -0.59 0.41 -2.71
C ILE A 83 -0.41 1.88 -3.06
N GLU A 84 0.61 2.51 -2.50
CA GLU A 84 1.05 3.83 -2.91
C GLU A 84 2.27 3.71 -3.81
N LEU A 85 2.07 3.98 -5.10
CA LEU A 85 3.10 3.96 -6.11
C LEU A 85 3.89 5.27 -6.13
N GLU A 86 5.19 5.15 -6.25
CA GLU A 86 6.03 6.28 -6.63
C GLU A 86 5.90 6.62 -8.13
N TYR A 87 5.68 7.90 -8.42
CA TYR A 87 5.67 8.46 -9.77
C TYR A 87 7.00 9.12 -10.09
N PHE A 88 7.71 8.56 -11.07
CA PHE A 88 8.97 9.08 -11.56
C PHE A 88 8.86 9.50 -13.03
N PRO A 89 8.41 10.73 -13.33
CA PRO A 89 8.21 11.19 -14.71
C PRO A 89 9.49 11.14 -15.55
N ASP A 90 10.65 11.37 -14.90
CA ASP A 90 11.95 11.43 -15.55
C ASP A 90 12.70 10.08 -15.55
N ARG A 91 12.08 9.00 -15.06
CA ARG A 91 12.67 7.65 -14.97
C ARG A 91 11.74 6.62 -15.62
N PRO A 92 11.66 6.59 -16.96
CA PRO A 92 10.78 5.66 -17.67
C PRO A 92 11.09 4.19 -17.38
N ASP A 93 12.37 3.87 -17.08
CA ASP A 93 12.79 2.54 -16.66
C ASP A 93 12.10 2.08 -15.36
N LEU A 94 11.99 2.96 -14.37
CA LEU A 94 11.30 2.66 -13.12
C LEU A 94 9.78 2.59 -13.31
N MET A 95 9.21 3.47 -14.15
CA MET A 95 7.79 3.44 -14.47
C MET A 95 7.39 2.15 -15.20
N ASP A 96 8.25 1.64 -16.09
CA ASP A 96 8.03 0.36 -16.77
C ASP A 96 8.08 -0.84 -15.80
N LEU A 97 8.96 -0.79 -14.79
CA LEU A 97 8.99 -1.79 -13.72
C LEU A 97 7.72 -1.76 -12.88
N THR A 98 7.27 -0.58 -12.46
CA THR A 98 6.00 -0.39 -11.74
C THR A 98 4.83 -0.91 -12.56
N ARG A 99 4.75 -0.56 -13.85
CA ARG A 99 3.69 -1.06 -14.74
C ARG A 99 3.71 -2.58 -14.85
N SER A 100 4.89 -3.16 -15.03
CA SER A 100 5.03 -4.62 -15.15
C SER A 100 4.59 -5.34 -13.86
N TRP A 101 4.85 -4.75 -12.70
CA TRP A 101 4.38 -5.27 -11.42
C TRP A 101 2.85 -5.17 -11.31
N LEU A 102 2.28 -4.01 -11.64
CA LEU A 102 0.83 -3.80 -11.66
C LEU A 102 0.12 -4.76 -12.62
N ASP A 103 0.66 -5.02 -13.80
CA ASP A 103 0.07 -5.95 -14.75
C ASP A 103 -0.06 -7.37 -14.19
N ARG A 104 0.74 -7.74 -13.19
CA ARG A 104 0.69 -9.05 -12.52
C ARG A 104 -0.24 -9.07 -11.31
N HIS A 105 -0.27 -7.99 -10.52
CA HIS A 105 -0.86 -7.98 -9.18
C HIS A 105 -2.05 -7.01 -9.01
N ARG A 106 -2.44 -6.27 -10.04
CA ARG A 106 -3.52 -5.27 -9.94
C ARG A 106 -4.87 -5.87 -9.50
N ASP A 107 -5.12 -7.13 -9.83
CA ASP A 107 -6.40 -7.79 -9.53
C ASP A 107 -6.44 -8.30 -8.07
N ASP A 108 -5.29 -8.27 -7.36
CA ASP A 108 -5.18 -8.56 -5.92
C ASP A 108 -5.44 -7.31 -5.05
N LEU A 109 -5.58 -6.14 -5.67
CA LEU A 109 -5.70 -4.85 -5.00
C LEU A 109 -7.07 -4.22 -5.21
N ASP A 110 -7.61 -3.59 -4.16
CA ASP A 110 -8.84 -2.80 -4.24
C ASP A 110 -8.61 -1.42 -4.89
N ARG A 111 -7.36 -0.91 -4.85
CA ARG A 111 -7.00 0.41 -5.39
C ARG A 111 -5.50 0.60 -5.57
N VAL A 112 -5.13 1.67 -6.28
CA VAL A 112 -3.75 2.08 -6.51
C VAL A 112 -3.63 3.60 -6.37
N LEU A 113 -2.78 4.08 -5.47
CA LEU A 113 -2.50 5.50 -5.29
C LEU A 113 -1.23 5.84 -6.08
N GLY A 114 -1.20 7.00 -6.72
CA GLY A 114 0.00 7.50 -7.40
C GLY A 114 0.52 8.72 -6.67
N SER A 115 1.81 8.71 -6.34
CA SER A 115 2.40 9.77 -5.52
C SER A 115 3.71 10.24 -6.10
N ALA A 116 3.91 11.55 -6.15
CA ALA A 116 5.19 12.14 -6.42
C ALA A 116 5.77 12.66 -5.11
N HIS A 117 6.60 11.85 -4.44
CA HIS A 117 7.32 12.30 -3.24
C HIS A 117 8.57 13.15 -3.56
N PHE A 118 8.96 13.21 -4.84
CA PHE A 118 10.18 13.87 -5.29
C PHE A 118 9.84 14.95 -6.32
N VAL A 119 9.26 16.05 -5.86
CA VAL A 119 8.97 17.22 -6.71
C VAL A 119 9.81 18.41 -6.22
N PHE A 120 10.79 18.82 -7.04
CA PHE A 120 11.67 19.98 -6.77
C PHE A 120 12.42 19.96 -5.43
N GLY A 121 12.98 18.82 -5.04
CA GLY A 121 13.92 18.74 -3.92
C GLY A 121 13.31 18.55 -2.53
N ASP A 122 12.13 19.13 -2.23
CA ASP A 122 11.57 19.11 -0.86
C ASP A 122 10.02 19.06 -0.76
N HIS A 123 9.28 18.81 -1.85
CA HIS A 123 7.81 18.74 -1.82
C HIS A 123 7.26 17.40 -2.33
N ALA A 124 6.32 16.83 -1.57
CA ALA A 124 5.56 15.63 -1.93
C ALA A 124 4.13 16.01 -2.33
N VAL A 125 3.62 15.38 -3.38
CA VAL A 125 2.22 15.48 -3.85
C VAL A 125 1.68 14.08 -4.10
N THR A 126 0.63 13.69 -3.38
CA THR A 126 -0.07 12.40 -3.53
C THR A 126 -1.38 12.61 -4.29
N TRP A 127 -1.72 11.73 -5.23
CA TRP A 127 -3.04 11.68 -5.88
C TRP A 127 -3.63 10.27 -5.86
N HIS A 128 -4.96 10.20 -5.73
CA HIS A 128 -5.68 8.94 -5.60
C HIS A 128 -6.32 8.55 -6.93
N VAL A 129 -6.05 7.32 -7.41
CA VAL A 129 -6.75 6.75 -8.57
C VAL A 129 -7.49 5.49 -8.12
N HIS A 130 -8.81 5.51 -8.19
CA HIS A 130 -9.61 4.31 -7.91
C HIS A 130 -9.64 3.44 -9.16
N LEU A 131 -9.05 2.25 -9.09
CA LEU A 131 -9.20 1.24 -10.15
C LEU A 131 -10.65 0.71 -10.06
N ARG A 132 -11.32 0.63 -11.21
CA ARG A 132 -12.69 0.12 -11.33
C ARG A 132 -12.68 -1.33 -11.80
#